data_AF-A0A9D0VHI0-F1
#
_entry.id   AF-A0A9D0VHI0-F1
#
_cell.length_a   1.000
_cell.length_b   1.000
_cell.length_c   1.000
_cell.angle_alpha   90.00
_cell.angle_beta   90.00
_cell.angle_gamma   90.00
#
_symmetry.space_group_name_H-M   'P 1'
#
loop_
_entity.id
_entity.type
_entity.pdbx_description
1 polymer ?
#
loop_
_entity_poly.entity_id
_entity_poly.type
_entity_poly.pdbx_seq_one_letter_code
_entity_poly.pdbx_strand_id
1 'polypeptide(L)'
;MVLASVAALALSVQPARASSANTRDALDRLGEILELRLEDGQLSSREVAPAILVSVQPRYEDSQGWFAAQAIEVLEHAFGEGSLRLCEACMAPRAFVVDGGLTYQAGPVGIDEVVRLDDQHRGEAQAARSAIWLDEHRGGVSIRIVDLHTARVLFAQNVDPFLVEHTNTHRIYTLSEELERRARGDSLTQAFVDLALYPGQHVSLDWTDQWGPTNANLSGITLSMVDPVAGLGFVHYHRVELLDTLIGAKLIVSVPTTLSRLVGAEIGLFDPPLTGVALTRVPFGRSNYGAILSVSTNGQLGIGLSLMNISLLPVLP
;
A
#
# COMPACT_ATOMS: atom_id res chain seq x y z
N MET A 1 38.10 22.17 -7.56
CA MET A 1 36.67 22.01 -7.23
C MET A 1 36.09 20.66 -7.67
N VAL A 2 36.33 20.17 -8.90
CA VAL A 2 35.74 18.90 -9.39
C VAL A 2 36.16 17.66 -8.56
N LEU A 3 37.39 17.62 -8.05
CA LEU A 3 37.87 16.51 -7.19
C LEU A 3 37.18 16.44 -5.82
N ALA A 4 36.72 17.57 -5.26
CA ALA A 4 36.00 17.59 -3.99
C ALA A 4 34.56 17.07 -4.15
N SER A 5 33.94 17.32 -5.30
CA SER A 5 32.59 16.86 -5.63
C SER A 5 32.52 15.35 -5.85
N VAL A 6 33.56 14.75 -6.46
CA VAL A 6 33.63 13.28 -6.64
C VAL A 6 33.91 12.56 -5.31
N ALA A 7 34.73 13.14 -4.43
CA ALA A 7 34.96 12.58 -3.09
C ALA A 7 33.68 12.63 -2.21
N ALA A 8 32.88 13.69 -2.31
CA ALA A 8 31.59 13.79 -1.62
C ALA A 8 30.53 12.81 -2.18
N LEU A 9 30.54 12.54 -3.49
CA LEU A 9 29.67 11.54 -4.10
C LEU A 9 30.10 10.10 -3.74
N ALA A 10 31.40 9.84 -3.62
CA ALA A 10 31.92 8.54 -3.19
C ALA A 10 31.70 8.27 -1.68
N LEU A 11 31.63 9.33 -0.85
CA LEU A 11 31.31 9.22 0.59
C LEU A 11 29.81 9.09 0.89
N SER A 12 28.93 9.46 -0.06
CA SER A 12 27.47 9.32 0.09
C SER A 12 26.94 7.97 -0.39
N VAL A 13 27.76 7.17 -1.08
CA VAL A 13 27.49 5.75 -1.33
C VAL A 13 28.19 4.93 -0.25
N GLN A 14 27.82 5.14 1.02
CA GLN A 14 28.08 4.08 1.99
C GLN A 14 27.19 2.90 1.59
N PRO A 15 27.73 1.71 1.29
CA PRO A 15 26.88 0.54 1.24
C PRO A 15 26.20 0.49 2.60
N ALA A 16 24.86 0.42 2.61
CA ALA A 16 24.11 0.10 3.81
C ALA A 16 24.67 -1.23 4.35
N ARG A 17 25.68 -1.14 5.23
CA ARG A 17 26.19 -2.26 5.97
C ARG A 17 25.07 -2.58 6.93
N ALA A 18 24.46 -3.75 6.74
CA ALA A 18 23.53 -4.30 7.71
C ALA A 18 24.23 -4.22 9.08
N SER A 19 23.77 -3.30 9.92
CA SER A 19 24.28 -3.15 11.27
C SER A 19 23.40 -4.00 12.15
N SER A 20 23.99 -4.69 13.13
CA SER A 20 23.24 -5.42 14.16
C SER A 20 22.22 -4.52 14.88
N ALA A 21 22.50 -3.21 14.97
CA ALA A 21 21.56 -2.20 15.46
C ALA A 21 20.29 -2.11 14.61
N ASN A 22 20.41 -2.10 13.28
CA ASN A 22 19.24 -2.07 12.39
C ASN A 22 18.39 -3.34 12.53
N THR A 23 19.01 -4.51 12.72
CA THR A 23 18.24 -5.75 12.94
C THR A 23 17.48 -5.70 14.27
N ARG A 24 18.07 -5.14 15.33
CA ARG A 24 17.38 -4.96 16.63
C ARG A 24 16.20 -4.02 16.50
N ASP A 25 16.43 -2.84 15.94
CA ASP A 25 15.36 -1.86 15.71
C ASP A 25 14.24 -2.48 14.84
N ALA A 26 14.58 -3.29 13.83
CA ALA A 26 13.59 -3.98 13.00
C ALA A 26 12.80 -5.06 13.78
N LEU A 27 13.42 -5.79 14.71
CA LEU A 27 12.73 -6.74 15.58
C LEU A 27 11.80 -6.03 16.56
N ASP A 28 12.23 -4.90 17.13
CA ASP A 28 11.40 -4.09 18.02
C ASP A 28 10.18 -3.54 17.25
N ARG A 29 10.38 -3.03 16.03
CA ARG A 29 9.29 -2.61 15.13
C ARG A 29 8.38 -3.76 14.74
N LEU A 30 8.92 -4.96 14.56
CA LEU A 30 8.10 -6.13 14.27
C LEU A 30 7.17 -6.45 15.45
N GLY A 31 7.66 -6.36 16.70
CA GLY A 31 6.85 -6.51 17.90
C GLY A 31 5.67 -5.53 17.93
N GLU A 32 5.96 -4.24 17.75
CA GLU A 32 4.94 -3.18 17.68
C GLU A 32 3.90 -3.47 16.57
N ILE A 33 4.34 -3.90 15.39
CA ILE A 33 3.42 -4.23 14.28
C ILE A 33 2.53 -5.42 14.64
N LEU A 34 3.09 -6.48 15.22
CA LEU A 34 2.32 -7.67 15.58
C LEU A 34 1.27 -7.36 16.65
N GLU A 35 1.62 -6.58 17.67
CA GLU A 35 0.69 -6.09 18.69
C GLU A 35 -0.47 -5.32 18.06
N LEU A 36 -0.18 -4.33 17.22
CA LEU A 36 -1.21 -3.53 16.54
C LEU A 36 -2.14 -4.40 15.68
N ARG A 37 -1.60 -5.38 14.95
CA ARG A 37 -2.42 -6.28 14.11
C ARG A 37 -3.31 -7.20 14.93
N LEU A 38 -2.87 -7.60 16.12
CA LEU A 38 -3.67 -8.38 17.07
C LEU A 38 -4.78 -7.52 17.69
N GLU A 39 -4.48 -6.28 18.09
CA GLU A 39 -5.45 -5.33 18.64
C GLU A 39 -6.53 -4.94 17.62
N ASP A 40 -6.14 -4.66 16.37
CA ASP A 40 -7.05 -4.32 15.27
C ASP A 40 -7.85 -5.53 14.75
N GLY A 41 -7.59 -6.73 15.28
CA GLY A 41 -8.27 -7.98 14.89
C GLY A 41 -7.93 -8.49 13.49
N GLN A 42 -6.91 -7.91 12.85
CA GLN A 42 -6.44 -8.34 11.53
C GLN A 42 -5.62 -9.63 11.59
N LEU A 43 -4.98 -9.88 12.73
CA LEU A 43 -4.37 -11.16 13.09
C LEU A 43 -5.09 -11.69 14.33
N SER A 44 -5.56 -12.94 14.29
CA SER A 44 -6.20 -13.54 15.47
C SER A 44 -5.21 -14.40 16.23
N SER A 45 -4.99 -14.11 17.52
CA SER A 45 -4.21 -14.98 18.41
C SER A 45 -4.72 -16.42 18.42
N ARG A 46 -6.04 -16.63 18.25
CA ARG A 46 -6.64 -17.98 18.18
C ARG A 46 -6.32 -18.74 16.88
N GLU A 47 -6.05 -18.01 15.79
CA GLU A 47 -5.65 -18.60 14.51
C GLU A 47 -4.15 -18.91 14.50
N VAL A 48 -3.35 -18.09 15.19
CA VAL A 48 -1.89 -18.26 15.25
C VAL A 48 -1.48 -19.30 16.31
N ALA A 49 -2.00 -19.21 17.53
CA ALA A 49 -1.53 -20.00 18.67
C ALA A 49 -2.30 -21.34 18.84
N PRO A 50 -1.61 -22.44 19.18
CA PRO A 50 -0.16 -22.56 19.38
C PRO A 50 0.62 -22.51 18.06
N ALA A 51 1.74 -21.81 18.04
CA ALA A 51 2.60 -21.60 16.87
C ALA A 51 3.91 -22.36 16.99
N ILE A 52 4.48 -22.78 15.85
CA ILE A 52 5.81 -23.39 15.77
C ILE A 52 6.78 -22.47 15.03
N LEU A 53 7.90 -22.14 15.65
CA LEU A 53 8.99 -21.37 15.04
C LEU A 53 9.88 -22.31 14.24
N VAL A 54 9.76 -22.24 12.92
CA VAL A 54 10.36 -23.18 11.95
C VAL A 54 11.75 -22.74 11.53
N SER A 55 11.94 -21.44 11.32
CA SER A 55 13.24 -20.85 10.96
C SER A 55 13.43 -19.58 11.74
N VAL A 56 14.56 -19.49 12.43
CA VAL A 56 15.14 -18.25 12.95
C VAL A 56 16.64 -18.32 12.68
N GLN A 57 17.02 -17.83 11.50
CA GLN A 57 18.41 -17.90 11.05
C GLN A 57 19.02 -16.50 11.00
N PRO A 58 20.03 -16.23 11.86
CA PRO A 58 20.84 -15.02 11.72
C PRO A 58 21.63 -15.12 10.42
N ARG A 59 21.67 -14.03 9.66
CA ARG A 59 22.42 -13.93 8.41
C ARG A 59 23.84 -13.41 8.64
N TYR A 60 24.04 -12.64 9.70
CA TYR A 60 25.29 -11.94 9.96
C TYR A 60 26.01 -12.49 11.19
N GLU A 61 27.35 -12.45 11.19
CA GLU A 61 28.16 -12.91 12.33
C GLU A 61 27.83 -12.13 13.61
N ASP A 62 27.61 -10.82 13.47
CA ASP A 62 27.26 -9.92 14.58
C ASP A 62 25.91 -10.25 15.25
N SER A 63 25.03 -10.99 14.58
CA SER A 63 23.69 -11.33 15.06
C SER A 63 23.57 -12.76 15.62
N GLN A 64 24.56 -13.64 15.36
CA GLN A 64 24.52 -15.06 15.75
C GLN A 64 24.27 -15.31 17.24
N GLY A 65 24.82 -14.46 18.11
CA GLY A 65 24.75 -14.66 19.56
C GLY A 65 23.44 -14.21 20.22
N TRP A 66 22.59 -13.44 19.53
CA TRP A 66 21.43 -12.79 20.16
C TRP A 66 20.15 -12.83 19.32
N PHE A 67 20.24 -12.93 17.99
CA PHE A 67 19.09 -12.82 17.09
C PHE A 67 17.97 -13.79 17.44
N ALA A 68 18.32 -15.05 17.68
CA ALA A 68 17.33 -16.08 17.94
C ALA A 68 16.58 -15.87 19.25
N ALA A 69 17.30 -15.51 20.31
CA ALA A 69 16.71 -15.22 21.60
C ALA A 69 15.77 -14.01 21.53
N GLN A 70 16.21 -12.93 20.87
CA GLN A 70 15.41 -11.71 20.75
C GLN A 70 14.19 -11.89 19.84
N ALA A 71 14.32 -12.67 18.76
CA ALA A 71 13.18 -13.05 17.93
C ALA A 71 12.11 -13.83 18.72
N ILE A 72 12.54 -14.79 19.55
CA ILE A 72 11.63 -15.56 20.41
C ILE A 72 10.95 -14.62 21.42
N GLU A 73 11.71 -13.75 22.09
CA GLU A 73 11.18 -12.79 23.05
C GLU A 73 10.10 -11.89 22.43
N VAL A 74 10.36 -11.32 21.24
CA VAL A 74 9.38 -10.50 20.51
C VAL A 74 8.12 -11.30 20.15
N LEU A 75 8.26 -12.54 19.67
CA LEU A 75 7.13 -13.38 19.29
C LEU A 75 6.32 -13.86 20.51
N GLU A 76 6.97 -14.19 21.62
CA GLU A 76 6.29 -14.56 22.87
C GLU A 76 5.58 -13.37 23.50
N HIS A 77 6.16 -12.17 23.42
CA HIS A 77 5.49 -10.95 23.86
C HIS A 77 4.21 -10.68 23.05
N ALA A 78 4.28 -10.83 21.72
CA ALA A 78 3.12 -10.61 20.84
C ALA A 78 2.03 -11.71 20.99
N PHE A 79 2.40 -13.00 21.01
CA PHE A 79 1.42 -14.10 20.98
C PHE A 79 1.06 -14.67 22.35
N GLY A 80 1.77 -14.27 23.40
CA GLY A 80 1.59 -14.72 24.78
C GLY A 80 2.57 -15.83 25.17
N GLU A 81 2.94 -15.84 26.46
CA GLU A 81 3.87 -16.83 27.02
C GLU A 81 3.38 -18.27 26.80
N GLY A 82 4.27 -19.15 26.36
CA GLY A 82 3.98 -20.57 26.12
C GLY A 82 3.16 -20.87 24.86
N SER A 83 2.84 -19.87 24.04
CA SER A 83 2.16 -20.05 22.75
C SER A 83 3.09 -20.49 21.63
N LEU A 84 4.40 -20.32 21.80
CA LEU A 84 5.43 -20.56 20.80
C LEU A 84 6.25 -21.82 21.14
N ARG A 85 6.52 -22.66 20.13
CA ARG A 85 7.41 -23.82 20.25
C ARG A 85 8.53 -23.74 19.22
N LEU A 86 9.78 -23.92 19.63
CA LEU A 86 10.93 -23.94 18.73
C LEU A 86 11.08 -25.30 18.03
N CYS A 87 11.08 -25.33 16.70
CA CYS A 87 11.36 -26.54 15.93
C CYS A 87 12.83 -26.63 15.53
N GLU A 88 13.70 -27.08 16.43
CA GLU A 88 15.12 -27.29 16.10
C GLU A 88 15.31 -28.27 14.94
N ALA A 89 14.47 -29.31 14.88
CA ALA A 89 14.49 -30.30 13.80
C ALA A 89 14.14 -29.71 12.43
N CYS A 90 13.40 -28.60 12.38
CA CYS A 90 13.08 -27.87 11.16
C CYS A 90 14.25 -26.99 10.68
N MET A 91 15.16 -26.63 11.57
CA MET A 91 16.32 -25.77 11.25
C MET A 91 17.55 -26.56 10.81
N ALA A 92 17.59 -27.86 11.10
CA ALA A 92 18.71 -28.73 10.75
C ALA A 92 18.60 -29.24 9.29
N PRO A 93 19.71 -29.27 8.52
CA PRO A 93 19.76 -30.02 7.27
C PRO A 93 19.54 -31.51 7.54
N ARG A 94 18.71 -32.18 6.74
CA ARG A 94 18.39 -33.59 6.96
C ARG A 94 18.43 -34.41 5.67
N ALA A 95 18.85 -35.67 5.84
CA ALA A 95 18.65 -36.72 4.86
C ALA A 95 17.61 -37.70 5.42
N PHE A 96 16.54 -37.98 4.68
CA PHE A 96 15.53 -38.95 5.07
C PHE A 96 15.09 -39.81 3.90
N VAL A 97 14.63 -41.02 4.20
CA VAL A 97 14.18 -41.99 3.19
C VAL A 97 12.67 -41.92 3.11
N VAL A 98 12.16 -41.67 1.91
CA VAL A 98 10.73 -41.80 1.57
C VAL A 98 10.62 -42.97 0.59
N ASP A 99 9.45 -43.61 0.49
CA ASP A 99 9.21 -44.72 -0.44
C ASP A 99 9.68 -44.35 -1.85
N GLY A 100 10.77 -44.99 -2.28
CA GLY A 100 11.38 -44.79 -3.60
C GLY A 100 12.62 -43.87 -3.67
N GLY A 101 13.09 -43.27 -2.58
CA GLY A 101 14.33 -42.46 -2.63
C GLY A 101 14.84 -41.87 -1.32
N LEU A 102 16.15 -41.62 -1.29
CA LEU A 102 16.81 -40.80 -0.27
C LEU A 102 16.66 -39.32 -0.67
N THR A 103 15.94 -38.55 0.13
CA THR A 103 15.80 -37.09 -0.07
C THR A 103 16.78 -36.37 0.84
N TYR A 104 17.63 -35.52 0.26
CA TYR A 104 18.48 -34.60 1.00
C TYR A 104 17.85 -33.20 0.95
N GLN A 105 17.48 -32.69 2.12
CA GLN A 105 16.90 -31.36 2.27
C GLN A 105 17.90 -30.44 2.95
N ALA A 106 18.49 -29.56 2.15
CA ALA A 106 19.28 -28.42 2.59
C ALA A 106 18.61 -27.14 2.07
N GLY A 107 17.54 -26.73 2.76
CA GLY A 107 16.71 -25.61 2.32
C GLY A 107 15.45 -25.45 3.19
N PRO A 108 14.59 -24.48 2.87
CA PRO A 108 13.39 -24.20 3.65
C PRO A 108 12.49 -25.43 3.76
N VAL A 109 11.97 -25.67 4.97
CA VAL A 109 11.11 -26.80 5.26
C VAL A 109 9.70 -26.56 4.71
N GLY A 110 9.22 -27.49 3.89
CA GLY A 110 7.85 -27.48 3.37
C GLY A 110 6.83 -27.70 4.48
N ILE A 111 5.60 -27.20 4.30
CA ILE A 111 4.56 -27.24 5.33
C ILE A 111 4.26 -28.67 5.77
N ASP A 112 4.13 -29.61 4.83
CA ASP A 112 3.84 -31.02 5.13
C ASP A 112 4.92 -31.65 6.03
N GLU A 113 6.18 -31.26 5.82
CA GLU A 113 7.29 -31.71 6.64
C GLU A 113 7.26 -31.06 8.03
N VAL A 114 6.89 -29.78 8.15
CA VAL A 114 6.68 -29.12 9.45
C VAL A 114 5.59 -29.84 10.25
N VAL A 115 4.45 -30.15 9.62
CA VAL A 115 3.36 -30.90 10.26
C VAL A 115 3.83 -32.27 10.72
N ARG A 116 4.54 -33.00 9.85
CA ARG A 116 5.10 -34.32 10.20
C ARG A 116 6.08 -34.25 11.37
N LEU A 117 6.93 -33.23 11.42
CA LEU A 117 7.89 -33.03 12.51
C LEU A 117 7.20 -32.65 13.81
N ASP A 118 6.16 -31.81 13.76
CA ASP A 118 5.34 -31.50 14.93
C ASP A 118 4.66 -32.76 15.47
N ASP A 119 4.01 -33.55 14.61
CA ASP A 119 3.35 -34.80 15.00
C ASP A 119 4.31 -35.78 15.67
N GLN A 120 5.54 -35.90 15.17
CA GLN A 120 6.53 -36.85 15.70
C GLN A 120 7.19 -36.41 17.00
N HIS A 121 7.34 -35.10 17.22
CA HIS A 121 8.17 -34.56 18.30
C HIS A 121 7.42 -33.73 19.35
N ARG A 122 6.13 -33.41 19.17
CA ARG A 122 5.37 -32.60 20.13
C ARG A 122 5.08 -33.28 21.48
N GLY A 123 5.17 -34.60 21.55
CA GLY A 123 4.76 -35.35 22.74
C GLY A 123 3.28 -35.14 23.06
N GLU A 124 2.99 -34.66 24.27
CA GLU A 124 1.62 -34.39 24.76
C GLU A 124 1.13 -32.95 24.47
N ALA A 125 1.97 -32.10 23.87
CA ALA A 125 1.59 -30.73 23.57
C ALA A 125 0.49 -30.65 22.49
N GLN A 126 -0.29 -29.56 22.50
CA GLN A 126 -1.29 -29.32 21.46
C GLN A 126 -0.62 -29.13 20.09
N ALA A 127 -1.22 -29.71 19.05
CA ALA A 127 -0.78 -29.56 17.67
C ALA A 127 -0.68 -28.08 17.27
N ALA A 128 0.40 -27.71 16.57
CA ALA A 128 0.58 -26.34 16.11
C ALA A 128 -0.51 -25.96 15.09
N ARG A 129 -1.07 -24.76 15.22
CA ARG A 129 -2.00 -24.18 14.24
C ARG A 129 -1.26 -23.48 13.12
N SER A 130 -0.18 -22.79 13.45
CA SER A 130 0.60 -22.01 12.50
C SER A 130 2.09 -22.26 12.61
N ALA A 131 2.80 -21.99 11.52
CA ALA A 131 4.24 -22.02 11.41
C ALA A 131 4.79 -20.62 11.12
N ILE A 132 5.87 -20.26 11.80
CA ILE A 132 6.53 -18.96 11.72
C ILE A 132 7.94 -19.15 11.13
N TRP A 133 8.23 -18.42 10.06
CA TRP A 133 9.59 -18.23 9.54
C TRP A 133 9.98 -16.78 9.79
N LEU A 134 11.14 -16.58 10.40
CA LEU A 134 11.70 -15.26 10.64
C LEU A 134 13.17 -15.24 10.25
N ASP A 135 13.50 -14.49 9.21
CA ASP A 135 14.82 -14.49 8.61
C ASP A 135 15.39 -13.07 8.55
N GLU A 136 16.68 -12.95 8.87
CA GLU A 136 17.41 -11.69 8.80
C GLU A 136 17.84 -11.38 7.35
N HIS A 137 17.67 -10.12 6.93
CA HIS A 137 18.13 -9.64 5.63
C HIS A 137 18.85 -8.28 5.77
N ARG A 138 19.36 -7.77 4.65
CA ARG A 138 20.20 -6.54 4.64
C ARG A 138 19.52 -5.30 5.23
N GLY A 139 18.19 -5.26 5.19
CA GLY A 139 17.39 -4.12 5.64
C GLY A 139 16.74 -4.29 7.01
N GLY A 140 16.79 -5.49 7.60
CA GLY A 140 16.04 -5.80 8.83
C GLY A 140 15.63 -7.27 8.87
N VAL A 141 14.36 -7.52 9.15
CA VAL A 141 13.81 -8.88 9.32
C VAL A 141 12.61 -9.12 8.42
N SER A 142 12.47 -10.35 7.96
CA SER A 142 11.28 -10.81 7.25
C SER A 142 10.57 -11.84 8.11
N ILE A 143 9.26 -11.74 8.20
CA ILE A 143 8.41 -12.69 8.92
C ILE A 143 7.35 -13.26 7.99
N ARG A 144 7.07 -14.55 8.14
CA ARG A 144 5.94 -15.23 7.50
C ARG A 144 5.27 -16.16 8.51
N ILE A 145 3.97 -15.98 8.69
CA ILE A 145 3.10 -16.82 9.51
C ILE A 145 2.11 -17.53 8.58
N VAL A 146 2.10 -18.85 8.62
CA VAL A 146 1.27 -19.68 7.73
C VAL A 146 0.45 -20.65 8.58
N ASP A 147 -0.84 -20.77 8.28
CA ASP A 147 -1.71 -21.78 8.86
C ASP A 147 -1.32 -23.18 8.34
N LEU A 148 -1.06 -24.11 9.25
CA LEU A 148 -0.59 -25.46 8.94
C LEU A 148 -1.68 -26.39 8.39
N HIS A 149 -2.96 -26.06 8.59
CA HIS A 149 -4.08 -26.89 8.13
C HIS A 149 -4.51 -26.52 6.71
N THR A 150 -4.42 -25.23 6.37
CA THR A 150 -4.92 -24.68 5.11
C THR A 150 -3.83 -24.20 4.17
N ALA A 151 -2.58 -24.14 4.65
CA ALA A 151 -1.44 -23.52 3.96
C ALA A 151 -1.66 -22.03 3.61
N ARG A 152 -2.65 -21.38 4.22
CA ARG A 152 -2.93 -19.96 4.03
C ARG A 152 -1.89 -19.12 4.74
N VAL A 153 -1.36 -18.10 4.06
CA VAL A 153 -0.53 -17.08 4.69
C VAL A 153 -1.42 -16.19 5.57
N LEU A 154 -1.20 -16.22 6.88
CA LEU A 154 -1.90 -15.38 7.86
C LEU A 154 -1.25 -13.99 7.93
N PHE A 155 0.08 -13.95 7.86
CA PHE A 155 0.85 -12.71 7.90
C PHE A 155 2.17 -12.89 7.14
N ALA A 156 2.57 -11.90 6.36
CA ALA A 156 3.88 -11.90 5.71
C ALA A 156 4.35 -10.47 5.48
N GLN A 157 5.53 -10.14 5.97
CA GLN A 157 6.05 -8.77 5.87
C GLN A 157 7.57 -8.70 6.01
N ASN A 158 8.16 -7.73 5.30
CA ASN A 158 9.53 -7.28 5.56
C ASN A 158 9.46 -6.03 6.45
N VAL A 159 10.22 -6.04 7.54
CA VAL A 159 10.30 -4.98 8.53
C VAL A 159 11.73 -4.47 8.56
N ASP A 160 11.88 -3.16 8.37
CA ASP A 160 13.12 -2.41 8.47
C ASP A 160 12.97 -1.29 9.51
N PRO A 161 14.07 -0.77 10.09
CA PRO A 161 14.00 0.26 11.14
C PRO A 161 13.23 1.52 10.73
N PHE A 162 13.26 1.83 9.43
CA PHE A 162 12.68 3.03 8.85
C PHE A 162 11.34 2.78 8.16
N LEU A 163 10.82 1.54 8.20
CA LEU A 163 9.57 1.13 7.54
C LEU A 163 9.51 1.46 6.03
N VAL A 164 10.67 1.62 5.38
CA VAL A 164 10.76 1.89 3.95
C VAL A 164 10.40 0.62 3.17
N GLU A 165 10.88 -0.54 3.60
CA GLU A 165 10.52 -1.82 2.99
C GLU A 165 9.07 -2.20 3.27
N HIS A 166 8.56 -1.85 4.45
CA HIS A 166 7.13 -1.92 4.74
C HIS A 166 6.32 -1.09 3.74
N THR A 167 6.70 0.18 3.53
CA THR A 167 6.02 1.10 2.60
C THR A 167 6.12 0.60 1.15
N ASN A 168 7.27 0.08 0.73
CA ASN A 168 7.45 -0.51 -0.59
C ASN A 168 6.58 -1.76 -0.78
N THR A 169 6.53 -2.65 0.20
CA THR A 169 5.70 -3.86 0.17
C THR A 169 4.23 -3.51 0.06
N HIS A 170 3.75 -2.57 0.89
CA HIS A 170 2.38 -2.08 0.82
C HIS A 170 2.07 -1.47 -0.55
N ARG A 171 2.97 -0.64 -1.08
CA ARG A 171 2.81 -0.03 -2.40
C ARG A 171 2.70 -1.06 -3.52
N ILE A 172 3.51 -2.13 -3.48
CA ILE A 172 3.46 -3.22 -4.46
C ILE A 172 2.15 -4.01 -4.33
N TYR A 173 1.71 -4.28 -3.11
CA TYR A 173 0.44 -4.98 -2.86
C TYR A 173 -0.75 -4.18 -3.37
N THR A 174 -0.84 -2.89 -3.03
CA THR A 174 -1.86 -1.98 -3.53
C THR A 174 -1.84 -1.90 -5.07
N LEU A 175 -0.65 -1.80 -5.67
CA LEU A 175 -0.53 -1.81 -7.13
C LEU A 175 -1.03 -3.13 -7.74
N SER A 176 -0.70 -4.27 -7.13
CA SER A 176 -1.15 -5.59 -7.59
C SER A 176 -2.67 -5.71 -7.52
N GLU A 177 -3.27 -5.27 -6.41
CA GLU A 177 -4.72 -5.25 -6.21
C GLU A 177 -5.42 -4.33 -7.22
N GLU A 178 -4.87 -3.13 -7.47
CA GLU A 178 -5.35 -2.23 -8.51
C GLU A 178 -5.27 -2.86 -9.90
N LEU A 179 -4.16 -3.54 -10.24
CA LEU A 179 -4.00 -4.20 -11.54
C LEU A 179 -4.98 -5.38 -11.70
N GLU A 180 -5.24 -6.13 -10.64
CA GLU A 180 -6.24 -7.20 -10.65
C GLU A 180 -7.65 -6.63 -10.86
N ARG A 181 -8.00 -5.56 -10.15
CA ARG A 181 -9.25 -4.82 -10.36
C ARG A 181 -9.40 -4.35 -11.80
N ARG A 182 -8.33 -3.79 -12.41
CA ARG A 182 -8.33 -3.42 -13.84
C ARG A 182 -8.56 -4.60 -14.76
N ALA A 183 -7.92 -5.74 -14.48
CA ALA A 183 -8.08 -6.96 -15.27
C ALA A 183 -9.51 -7.52 -15.19
N ARG A 184 -10.19 -7.33 -14.05
CA ARG A 184 -11.61 -7.69 -13.87
C ARG A 184 -12.59 -6.66 -14.45
N GLY A 185 -12.11 -5.45 -14.77
CA GLY A 185 -12.97 -4.35 -15.19
C GLY A 185 -13.72 -3.67 -14.04
N ASP A 186 -13.23 -3.82 -12.80
CA ASP A 186 -13.77 -3.13 -11.63
C ASP A 186 -13.50 -1.63 -11.74
N SER A 187 -14.40 -0.81 -11.17
CA SER A 187 -14.22 0.63 -11.20
C SER A 187 -13.04 1.09 -10.35
N LEU A 188 -12.32 2.13 -10.80
CA LEU A 188 -11.20 2.73 -10.07
C LEU A 188 -11.46 4.19 -9.79
N THR A 189 -11.49 4.57 -8.52
CA THR A 189 -11.62 5.95 -8.11
C THR A 189 -10.34 6.73 -8.40
N GLN A 190 -10.49 7.94 -8.90
CA GLN A 190 -9.44 8.89 -9.22
C GLN A 190 -9.81 10.26 -8.70
N ALA A 191 -8.84 10.99 -8.16
CA ALA A 191 -9.00 12.37 -7.73
C ALA A 191 -8.16 13.31 -8.60
N PHE A 192 -8.75 14.43 -9.03
CA PHE A 192 -8.07 15.47 -9.82
C PHE A 192 -8.20 16.82 -9.13
N VAL A 193 -7.10 17.58 -9.06
CA VAL A 193 -7.14 19.02 -8.74
C VAL A 193 -6.80 19.80 -9.99
N ASP A 194 -7.76 20.59 -10.44
CA ASP A 194 -7.61 21.45 -11.60
C ASP A 194 -7.36 22.88 -11.17
N LEU A 195 -6.29 23.47 -11.71
CA LEU A 195 -5.87 24.84 -11.48
C LEU A 195 -5.72 25.53 -12.83
N ALA A 196 -6.83 25.94 -13.43
CA ALA A 196 -6.83 26.76 -14.64
C ALA A 196 -6.89 28.24 -14.20
N LEU A 197 -5.84 29.02 -14.44
CA LEU A 197 -5.68 30.34 -13.80
C LEU A 197 -5.61 31.52 -14.78
N TYR A 198 -5.48 31.26 -16.08
CA TYR A 198 -5.35 32.31 -17.09
C TYR A 198 -6.02 31.94 -18.42
N PRO A 199 -6.70 32.87 -19.13
CA PRO A 199 -7.09 34.22 -18.69
C PRO A 199 -8.25 34.25 -17.68
N GLY A 200 -9.08 33.21 -17.62
CA GLY A 200 -10.10 32.97 -16.60
C GLY A 200 -9.61 32.02 -15.50
N GLN A 201 -10.33 31.98 -14.38
CA GLN A 201 -9.98 31.14 -13.23
C GLN A 201 -11.02 30.04 -13.06
N HIS A 202 -10.60 28.78 -13.18
CA HIS A 202 -11.38 27.62 -12.82
C HIS A 202 -10.54 26.72 -11.91
N VAL A 203 -10.98 26.61 -10.67
CA VAL A 203 -10.35 25.78 -9.65
C VAL A 203 -11.36 24.77 -9.16
N SER A 204 -11.03 23.49 -9.25
CA SER A 204 -11.95 22.43 -8.83
C SER A 204 -11.23 21.16 -8.38
N LEU A 205 -11.91 20.42 -7.52
CA LEU A 205 -11.54 19.09 -7.09
C LEU A 205 -12.57 18.09 -7.62
N ASP A 206 -12.12 17.13 -8.42
CA ASP A 206 -12.98 16.12 -9.01
C ASP A 206 -12.68 14.75 -8.41
N TRP A 207 -13.71 13.99 -8.08
CA TRP A 207 -13.63 12.58 -7.72
C TRP A 207 -14.43 11.77 -8.73
N THR A 208 -13.76 10.86 -9.41
CA THR A 208 -14.36 10.11 -10.52
C THR A 208 -14.01 8.64 -10.43
N ASP A 209 -14.97 7.80 -10.76
CA ASP A 209 -14.74 6.38 -10.96
C ASP A 209 -14.53 6.10 -12.46
N GLN A 210 -13.44 5.41 -12.77
CA GLN A 210 -13.21 4.80 -14.08
C GLN A 210 -14.13 3.60 -14.26
N TRP A 211 -14.71 3.42 -15.44
CA TRP A 211 -15.59 2.30 -15.74
C TRP A 211 -15.60 1.92 -17.23
N GLY A 212 -16.20 0.76 -17.50
CA GLY A 212 -16.35 0.20 -18.85
C GLY A 212 -15.24 -0.79 -19.21
N PRO A 213 -15.39 -1.52 -20.34
CA PRO A 213 -14.50 -2.63 -20.68
C PRO A 213 -13.03 -2.22 -20.89
N THR A 214 -12.80 -0.95 -21.21
CA THR A 214 -11.46 -0.38 -21.44
C THR A 214 -11.03 0.60 -20.35
N ASN A 215 -11.84 0.81 -19.31
CA ASN A 215 -11.64 1.83 -18.27
C ASN A 215 -11.36 3.24 -18.85
N ALA A 216 -11.91 3.54 -20.02
CA ALA A 216 -11.72 4.81 -20.71
C ALA A 216 -12.72 5.90 -20.26
N ASN A 217 -13.81 5.52 -19.60
CA ASN A 217 -14.82 6.48 -19.13
C ASN A 217 -14.61 6.77 -17.66
N LEU A 218 -14.69 8.03 -17.25
CA LEU A 218 -14.63 8.47 -15.87
C LEU A 218 -15.90 9.25 -15.56
N SER A 219 -16.52 9.00 -14.42
CA SER A 219 -17.71 9.75 -14.00
C SER A 219 -17.73 9.92 -12.50
N GLY A 220 -18.24 11.05 -12.02
CA GLY A 220 -18.35 11.26 -10.59
C GLY A 220 -18.78 12.66 -10.22
N ILE A 221 -18.23 13.18 -9.12
CA ILE A 221 -18.61 14.45 -8.51
C ILE A 221 -17.47 15.47 -8.61
N THR A 222 -17.84 16.75 -8.65
CA THR A 222 -16.88 17.86 -8.67
C THR A 222 -17.28 18.91 -7.64
N LEU A 223 -16.27 19.43 -6.96
CA LEU A 223 -16.35 20.61 -6.10
C LEU A 223 -15.58 21.74 -6.78
N SER A 224 -16.30 22.76 -7.23
CA SER A 224 -15.73 23.97 -7.80
C SER A 224 -15.49 25.01 -6.72
N MET A 225 -14.27 25.50 -6.63
CA MET A 225 -13.91 26.63 -5.76
C MET A 225 -14.07 27.96 -6.51
N VAL A 226 -13.78 27.98 -7.81
CA VAL A 226 -13.86 29.18 -8.66
C VAL A 226 -14.48 28.80 -10.01
N ASP A 227 -15.47 29.59 -10.44
CA ASP A 227 -16.30 29.40 -11.64
C ASP A 227 -17.08 28.07 -11.70
N PRO A 228 -18.22 27.98 -10.99
CA PRO A 228 -18.75 28.94 -10.03
C PRO A 228 -18.09 28.82 -8.65
N VAL A 229 -18.20 29.88 -7.84
CA VAL A 229 -17.70 29.89 -6.45
C VAL A 229 -18.53 28.95 -5.59
N ALA A 230 -17.84 28.04 -4.89
CA ALA A 230 -18.44 27.01 -4.05
C ALA A 230 -19.55 26.22 -4.78
N GLY A 231 -19.21 25.69 -5.95
CA GLY A 231 -20.10 24.88 -6.77
C GLY A 231 -20.00 23.38 -6.47
N LEU A 232 -21.12 22.66 -6.57
CA LEU A 232 -21.16 21.20 -6.51
C LEU A 232 -21.78 20.67 -7.80
N GLY A 233 -21.23 19.58 -8.32
CA GLY A 233 -21.64 19.11 -9.63
C GLY A 233 -21.31 17.67 -9.94
N PHE A 234 -21.69 17.29 -11.15
CA PHE A 234 -21.33 16.01 -11.75
C PHE A 234 -20.32 16.22 -12.87
N VAL A 235 -19.55 15.18 -13.13
CA VAL A 235 -18.51 15.22 -14.12
C VAL A 235 -18.44 13.93 -14.92
N HIS A 236 -18.13 14.05 -16.19
CA HIS A 236 -17.91 12.93 -17.09
C HIS A 236 -16.70 13.22 -17.99
N TYR A 237 -15.75 12.28 -18.03
CA TYR A 237 -14.58 12.32 -18.91
C TYR A 237 -14.45 11.05 -19.72
N HIS A 238 -13.84 11.19 -20.89
CA HIS A 238 -13.44 10.10 -21.75
C HIS A 238 -11.94 10.22 -22.06
N ARG A 239 -11.21 9.13 -21.88
CA ARG A 239 -9.79 9.03 -22.23
C ARG A 239 -9.66 8.69 -23.70
N VAL A 240 -8.99 9.57 -24.45
CA VAL A 240 -8.59 9.32 -25.83
C VAL A 240 -7.12 8.88 -25.87
N GLU A 241 -6.77 8.03 -26.84
CA GLU A 241 -5.41 7.47 -26.97
C GLU A 241 -4.35 8.51 -27.32
N LEU A 242 -4.74 9.65 -27.88
CA LEU A 242 -3.82 10.73 -28.22
C LEU A 242 -3.25 11.35 -26.94
N LEU A 243 -2.00 11.02 -26.63
CA LEU A 243 -1.27 11.47 -25.43
C LEU A 243 -2.00 11.13 -24.11
N ASP A 244 -2.83 10.08 -24.09
CA ASP A 244 -3.68 9.72 -22.94
C ASP A 244 -4.55 10.89 -22.44
N THR A 245 -4.99 11.75 -23.36
CA THR A 245 -5.75 12.96 -23.06
C THR A 245 -7.14 12.63 -22.50
N LEU A 246 -7.55 13.32 -21.45
CA LEU A 246 -8.92 13.25 -20.93
C LEU A 246 -9.73 14.41 -21.50
N ILE A 247 -10.86 14.11 -22.14
CA ILE A 247 -11.80 15.10 -22.68
C ILE A 247 -13.14 14.89 -22.01
N GLY A 248 -13.79 15.95 -21.56
CA GLY A 248 -15.15 15.82 -21.04
C GLY A 248 -15.76 17.11 -20.55
N ALA A 249 -16.74 16.97 -19.66
CA ALA A 249 -17.52 18.09 -19.18
C ALA A 249 -17.94 17.93 -17.73
N LYS A 250 -18.12 19.08 -17.08
CA LYS A 250 -18.69 19.26 -15.75
C LYS A 250 -20.01 20.00 -15.86
N LEU A 251 -20.95 19.64 -14.99
CA LEU A 251 -22.16 20.38 -14.76
C LEU A 251 -22.22 20.76 -13.29
N ILE A 252 -22.09 22.05 -13.00
CA ILE A 252 -21.84 22.56 -11.65
C ILE A 252 -22.98 23.51 -11.25
N VAL A 253 -23.55 23.29 -10.07
CA VAL A 253 -24.56 24.16 -9.47
C VAL A 253 -23.89 25.04 -8.42
N SER A 254 -24.08 26.35 -8.49
CA SER A 254 -23.57 27.28 -7.49
C SER A 254 -24.37 27.15 -6.19
N VAL A 255 -23.74 26.70 -5.10
CA VAL A 255 -24.42 26.51 -3.81
C VAL A 255 -24.90 27.84 -3.21
N PRO A 256 -24.07 28.91 -3.12
CA PRO A 256 -24.51 30.18 -2.55
C PRO A 256 -25.69 30.80 -3.29
N THR A 257 -25.63 30.81 -4.63
CA THR A 257 -26.70 31.37 -5.47
C THR A 257 -27.99 30.55 -5.40
N THR A 258 -27.88 29.23 -5.31
CA THR A 258 -29.07 28.37 -5.19
C THR A 258 -29.73 28.54 -3.83
N LEU A 259 -28.95 28.64 -2.74
CA LEU A 259 -29.48 28.89 -1.40
C LEU A 259 -30.12 30.28 -1.27
N SER A 260 -29.52 31.34 -1.83
CA SER A 260 -30.10 32.70 -1.77
C SER A 260 -31.45 32.79 -2.48
N ARG A 261 -31.57 32.12 -3.65
CA ARG A 261 -32.85 32.01 -4.38
C ARG A 261 -33.92 31.25 -3.60
N LEU A 262 -33.55 30.19 -2.89
CA LEU A 262 -34.50 29.39 -2.08
C LEU A 262 -34.99 30.15 -0.84
N VAL A 263 -34.14 30.97 -0.22
CA VAL A 263 -34.46 31.72 1.01
C VAL A 263 -35.08 33.10 0.68
N GLY A 264 -35.14 33.49 -0.60
CA GLY A 264 -35.72 34.76 -1.02
C GLY A 264 -34.89 35.98 -0.62
N ALA A 265 -33.59 35.80 -0.36
CA ALA A 265 -32.69 36.88 0.03
C ALA A 265 -32.11 37.56 -1.23
N GLU A 266 -32.31 38.87 -1.37
CA GLU A 266 -31.70 39.71 -2.43
C GLU A 266 -30.20 39.95 -2.18
N ILE A 267 -29.46 38.89 -1.87
CA ILE A 267 -28.00 38.94 -1.86
C ILE A 267 -27.58 38.85 -3.33
N GLY A 268 -26.82 39.82 -3.82
CA GLY A 268 -26.43 39.92 -5.22
C GLY A 268 -26.00 38.58 -5.81
N LEU A 269 -26.48 38.27 -7.02
CA LEU A 269 -26.10 37.04 -7.73
C LEU A 269 -24.59 37.02 -7.94
N PHE A 270 -23.89 36.17 -7.19
CA PHE A 270 -22.44 36.01 -7.31
C PHE A 270 -22.07 35.30 -8.61
N ASP A 271 -22.84 34.27 -8.99
CA ASP A 271 -22.62 33.45 -10.18
C ASP A 271 -23.95 32.94 -10.76
N PRO A 272 -23.99 32.46 -12.02
CA PRO A 272 -25.11 31.72 -12.57
C PRO A 272 -25.45 30.47 -11.73
N PRO A 273 -26.73 30.08 -11.62
CA PRO A 273 -27.15 28.94 -10.80
C PRO A 273 -26.61 27.60 -11.32
N LEU A 274 -26.37 27.51 -12.63
CA LEU A 274 -25.88 26.32 -13.31
C LEU A 274 -24.80 26.74 -14.30
N THR A 275 -23.63 26.12 -14.19
CA THR A 275 -22.46 26.35 -15.04
C THR A 275 -22.06 25.03 -15.69
N GLY A 276 -21.96 25.01 -17.02
CA GLY A 276 -21.32 23.93 -17.76
C GLY A 276 -19.86 24.26 -17.98
N VAL A 277 -18.95 23.30 -17.76
CA VAL A 277 -17.51 23.48 -18.04
C VAL A 277 -17.04 22.34 -18.93
N ALA A 278 -16.64 22.64 -20.16
CA ALA A 278 -15.93 21.70 -21.01
C ALA A 278 -14.45 21.72 -20.64
N LEU A 279 -13.80 20.55 -20.62
CA LEU A 279 -12.45 20.43 -20.11
C LEU A 279 -11.63 19.41 -20.88
N THR A 280 -10.35 19.73 -21.09
CA THR A 280 -9.36 18.83 -21.68
C THR A 280 -8.13 18.79 -20.77
N ARG A 281 -7.65 17.59 -20.43
CA ARG A 281 -6.41 17.38 -19.66
C ARG A 281 -5.42 16.57 -20.47
N VAL A 282 -4.20 17.08 -20.59
CA VAL A 282 -3.11 16.41 -21.28
C VAL A 282 -2.02 16.07 -20.26
N PRO A 283 -1.82 14.79 -19.91
CA PRO A 283 -0.79 14.39 -18.95
C PRO A 283 0.62 14.68 -19.48
N PHE A 284 1.54 15.08 -18.60
CA PHE A 284 2.96 15.21 -18.93
C PHE A 284 3.65 13.86 -18.78
N GLY A 285 3.69 13.08 -19.87
CA GLY A 285 4.33 11.78 -19.91
C GLY A 285 3.75 10.81 -18.88
N ARG A 286 4.60 10.26 -18.00
CA ARG A 286 4.19 9.34 -16.92
C ARG A 286 4.09 10.02 -15.54
N SER A 287 3.91 11.34 -15.50
CA SER A 287 3.82 12.09 -14.24
C SER A 287 2.37 12.27 -13.77
N ASN A 288 2.20 12.65 -12.50
CA ASN A 288 0.91 13.02 -11.91
C ASN A 288 0.50 14.48 -12.23
N TYR A 289 1.14 15.10 -13.23
CA TYR A 289 0.88 16.48 -13.63
C TYR A 289 0.47 16.51 -15.10
N GLY A 290 -0.42 17.43 -15.45
CA GLY A 290 -0.84 17.65 -16.82
C GLY A 290 -1.19 19.11 -17.09
N ALA A 291 -1.27 19.47 -18.36
CA ALA A 291 -1.87 20.72 -18.79
C ALA A 291 -3.39 20.59 -18.80
N ILE A 292 -4.09 21.65 -18.43
CA ILE A 292 -5.55 21.72 -18.51
C ILE A 292 -5.99 22.89 -19.38
N LEU A 293 -7.05 22.66 -20.14
CA LEU A 293 -7.81 23.68 -20.85
C LEU A 293 -9.27 23.54 -20.42
N SER A 294 -9.87 24.63 -19.94
CA SER A 294 -11.28 24.70 -19.55
C SER A 294 -11.99 25.81 -20.33
N VAL A 295 -13.26 25.57 -20.65
CA VAL A 295 -14.16 26.56 -21.23
C VAL A 295 -15.50 26.44 -20.51
N SER A 296 -15.94 27.50 -19.85
CA SER A 296 -17.21 27.54 -19.13
C SER A 296 -18.30 28.29 -19.88
N THR A 297 -19.55 27.93 -19.59
CA THR A 297 -20.73 28.65 -20.08
C THR A 297 -20.81 30.09 -19.56
N ASN A 298 -20.02 30.43 -18.55
CA ASN A 298 -19.89 31.78 -18.02
C ASN A 298 -18.92 32.64 -18.84
N GLY A 299 -18.43 32.10 -19.97
CA GLY A 299 -17.51 32.77 -20.87
C GLY A 299 -16.06 32.75 -20.36
N GLN A 300 -15.76 31.96 -19.32
CA GLN A 300 -14.38 31.84 -18.84
C GLN A 300 -13.63 30.79 -19.65
N LEU A 301 -12.45 31.16 -20.11
CA LEU A 301 -11.48 30.23 -20.69
C LEU A 301 -10.30 30.16 -19.75
N GLY A 302 -9.96 28.95 -19.29
CA GLY A 302 -8.87 28.73 -18.36
C GLY A 302 -7.82 27.81 -18.96
N ILE A 303 -6.55 28.16 -18.77
CA ILE A 303 -5.40 27.30 -19.04
C ILE A 303 -4.62 27.19 -17.74
N GLY A 304 -4.09 26.01 -17.45
CA GLY A 304 -3.17 25.86 -16.33
C GLY A 304 -2.70 24.43 -16.13
N LEU A 305 -2.70 23.99 -14.87
CA LEU A 305 -2.20 22.68 -14.47
C LEU A 305 -3.31 21.83 -13.87
N SER A 306 -3.28 20.54 -14.16
CA SER A 306 -4.08 19.53 -13.46
C SER A 306 -3.13 18.59 -12.73
N LEU A 307 -3.40 18.39 -11.45
CA LEU A 307 -2.79 17.37 -10.61
C LEU A 307 -3.68 16.13 -10.69
N MET A 308 -3.14 15.04 -11.21
CA MET A 308 -3.86 13.81 -11.46
C MET A 308 -3.51 12.77 -10.39
N ASN A 309 -4.51 11.99 -9.98
CA ASN A 309 -4.35 10.91 -9.02
C ASN A 309 -3.72 11.37 -7.70
N ILE A 310 -4.30 12.40 -7.10
CA ILE A 310 -3.81 12.89 -5.82
C ILE A 310 -4.36 11.99 -4.72
N SER A 311 -3.48 11.23 -4.07
CA SER A 311 -3.76 10.50 -2.83
C SER A 311 -3.86 11.48 -1.65
N LEU A 312 -4.75 12.47 -1.72
CA LEU A 312 -4.94 13.46 -0.64
C LEU A 312 -5.93 12.98 0.43
N LEU A 313 -6.58 11.83 0.23
CA LEU A 313 -7.49 11.23 1.19
C LEU A 313 -7.11 9.78 1.45
N PRO A 314 -7.17 9.31 2.72
CA PRO A 314 -7.15 7.89 3.00
C PRO A 314 -8.29 7.25 2.21
N VAL A 315 -8.00 6.09 1.62
CA VAL A 315 -9.01 5.22 1.00
C VAL A 315 -10.17 5.13 1.99
N LEU A 316 -11.31 5.75 1.66
CA LEU A 316 -12.53 5.49 2.41
C LEU A 316 -12.91 4.04 2.08
N PRO A 317 -13.08 3.18 3.11
CA PRO A 317 -13.37 1.76 2.92
C PRO A 317 -14.67 1.50 2.16
#